data_AF-A0AAD6I1N8-F1
#
_entry.id   AF-A0AAD6I1N8-F1
#
_cell.length_a   1.000
_cell.length_b   1.000
_cell.length_c   1.000
_cell.angle_alpha   90.00
_cell.angle_beta   90.00
_cell.angle_gamma   90.00
#
_symmetry.space_group_name_H-M   'P 1'
#
loop_
_entity.id
_entity.type
_entity.pdbx_description
1 polymer ?
#
loop_
_entity_poly.entity_id
_entity_poly.type
_entity_poly.pdbx_seq_one_letter_code
_entity_poly.pdbx_strand_id
1 'polypeptide(L)'
;MGAERIESTWCLRRKESDGPPATSTALSGGLCCCRVEELPRTFVSLSTLCNIHAHGDFHSIMASSDQIAAQILSTKSLSVSPTWLNAFLSSGTAPRNVPASALAKTATFRLLASDIRESLSKHRSCVLPTNVTNPNVQELRLHGPIPVQVLDIEDIGTSLWSQIEAIERVERGEAIRGREIVRTIAVGEDPEVSENNRSNNNNAVASGNSGSGPHRLMIQDAAGTVAIGVEMQRIEGIALEKLAIGAKLLLRNPTVARGMVLLTPGSVTVLGGKIEALDKSWREGRKARLLEKTSCLEG
;
A
#
# COMPACT_ATOMS: atom_id res chain seq x y z
N MET A 1 17.15 -65.45 3.28
CA MET A 1 17.52 -64.19 2.59
C MET A 1 16.61 -63.12 3.14
N GLY A 2 16.99 -62.10 3.88
CA GLY A 2 18.23 -61.64 4.49
C GLY A 2 17.75 -60.54 5.45
N ALA A 3 18.12 -60.63 6.71
CA ALA A 3 17.85 -59.60 7.71
C ALA A 3 18.77 -58.42 7.46
N GLU A 4 18.33 -57.18 7.71
CA GLU A 4 19.16 -56.25 8.49
C GLU A 4 18.37 -55.04 9.00
N ARG A 5 18.67 -54.78 10.27
CA ARG A 5 18.16 -53.80 11.22
C ARG A 5 19.31 -52.83 11.40
N ILE A 6 19.08 -51.52 11.28
CA ILE A 6 20.08 -50.52 11.73
C ILE A 6 19.40 -49.53 12.65
N GLU A 7 19.58 -49.78 13.95
CA GLU A 7 19.54 -48.81 15.03
C GLU A 7 20.82 -47.96 14.94
N SER A 8 20.75 -46.67 15.30
CA SER A 8 21.93 -45.89 15.68
C SER A 8 21.53 -44.80 16.67
N THR A 9 21.54 -45.22 17.91
CA THR A 9 21.68 -44.44 19.14
C THR A 9 22.98 -43.63 19.13
N TRP A 10 22.93 -42.35 19.51
CA TRP A 10 24.12 -41.65 20.02
C TRP A 10 23.80 -40.95 21.34
N CYS A 11 24.58 -41.38 22.34
CA CYS A 11 24.59 -40.91 23.72
C CYS A 11 25.18 -39.50 23.88
N LEU A 12 24.57 -38.75 24.79
CA LEU A 12 25.17 -37.99 25.91
C LEU A 12 26.65 -37.60 25.82
N ARG A 13 26.92 -36.29 25.97
CA ARG A 13 28.00 -35.82 26.84
C ARG A 13 27.66 -34.50 27.53
N ARG A 14 27.41 -34.60 28.84
CA ARG A 14 27.48 -33.49 29.81
C ARG A 14 28.90 -32.93 29.85
N LYS A 15 29.01 -31.61 30.03
CA LYS A 15 30.15 -31.00 30.71
C LYS A 15 29.61 -30.21 31.89
N GLU A 16 29.76 -30.79 33.08
CA GLU A 16 29.88 -30.06 34.34
C GLU A 16 31.20 -29.27 34.34
N SER A 17 31.17 -28.07 34.90
CA SER A 17 32.33 -27.45 35.53
C SER A 17 31.85 -26.56 36.67
N ASP A 18 32.15 -27.02 37.89
CA ASP A 18 31.99 -26.38 39.19
C ASP A 18 32.86 -25.13 39.38
N GLY A 19 32.41 -24.23 40.28
CA GLY A 19 33.27 -23.24 40.96
C GLY A 19 32.48 -22.19 41.75
N PRO A 20 32.96 -21.72 42.93
CA PRO A 20 32.16 -21.72 44.18
C PRO A 20 31.74 -20.31 44.70
N PRO A 21 31.06 -20.21 45.87
CA PRO A 21 30.17 -19.10 46.22
C PRO A 21 30.83 -18.03 47.09
N ALA A 22 30.30 -16.81 47.03
CA ALA A 22 30.56 -15.76 48.00
C ALA A 22 29.25 -15.14 48.52
N THR A 23 29.26 -14.98 49.83
CA THR A 23 28.21 -14.56 50.75
C THR A 23 28.03 -13.04 50.81
N SER A 24 26.91 -12.65 51.44
CA SER A 24 26.78 -11.50 52.35
C SER A 24 26.14 -10.19 51.85
N THR A 25 24.86 -10.03 52.23
CA THR A 25 24.34 -9.01 53.17
C THR A 25 24.07 -7.55 52.71
N ALA A 26 22.85 -7.12 53.03
CA ALA A 26 22.40 -5.80 53.50
C ALA A 26 22.08 -4.64 52.52
N LEU A 27 20.78 -4.28 52.57
CA LEU A 27 20.20 -2.97 52.97
C LEU A 27 20.71 -1.67 52.32
N SER A 28 19.75 -0.94 51.75
CA SER A 28 19.57 0.54 51.73
C SER A 28 19.02 0.92 50.36
N GLY A 29 17.80 1.44 50.20
CA GLY A 29 17.35 2.69 50.81
C GLY A 29 17.50 3.79 49.77
N GLY A 30 16.41 4.11 49.07
CA GLY A 30 16.40 5.09 47.98
C GLY A 30 14.97 5.54 47.65
N LEU A 31 14.29 6.13 48.64
CA LEU A 31 13.06 6.90 48.40
C LEU A 31 13.40 8.10 47.52
N CYS A 32 12.80 8.17 46.33
CA CYS A 32 12.73 9.40 45.57
C CYS A 32 11.55 10.22 46.09
N CYS A 33 11.87 11.40 46.62
CA CYS A 33 10.95 12.35 47.22
C CYS A 33 10.33 13.20 46.11
N CYS A 34 9.08 12.90 45.71
CA CYS A 34 8.27 13.84 44.94
C CYS A 34 7.26 14.51 45.87
N ARG A 35 7.46 15.82 45.96
CA ARG A 35 6.80 16.82 46.80
C ARG A 35 5.28 16.84 46.58
N VAL A 36 4.56 16.84 47.69
CA VAL A 36 3.11 17.03 47.81
C VAL A 36 2.82 18.53 47.69
N GLU A 37 1.94 18.92 46.79
CA GLU A 37 1.18 20.17 46.86
C GLU A 37 -0.31 19.85 46.92
N GLU A 38 -0.98 20.46 47.90
CA GLU A 38 -2.34 20.18 48.35
C GLU A 38 -3.41 20.98 47.58
N LEU A 39 -4.45 20.24 47.14
CA LEU A 39 -5.90 20.54 47.22
C LEU A 39 -6.51 21.70 46.38
N PRO A 40 -7.86 21.71 46.12
CA PRO A 40 -8.92 20.93 46.76
C PRO A 40 -9.95 20.19 45.87
N ARG A 41 -10.34 19.02 46.39
CA ARG A 41 -11.70 18.48 46.65
C ARG A 41 -12.87 18.89 45.72
N THR A 42 -13.35 17.92 44.95
CA THR A 42 -14.79 17.61 44.88
C THR A 42 -15.02 16.10 44.89
N PHE A 43 -16.09 15.73 45.57
CA PHE A 43 -16.43 14.45 46.18
C PHE A 43 -17.40 13.69 45.27
N VAL A 44 -17.10 12.46 44.84
CA VAL A 44 -18.16 11.47 44.51
C VAL A 44 -17.70 10.05 44.88
N SER A 45 -18.58 9.41 45.65
CA SER A 45 -18.65 8.07 46.25
C SER A 45 -17.92 6.88 45.60
N LEU A 46 -17.24 6.10 46.45
CA LEU A 46 -16.85 4.70 46.25
C LEU A 46 -18.10 3.80 46.20
N SER A 47 -18.15 2.86 45.26
CA SER A 47 -18.49 1.45 45.52
C SER A 47 -18.55 0.65 44.21
N THR A 48 -17.43 0.07 43.79
CA THR A 48 -17.35 -1.27 43.16
C THR A 48 -15.88 -1.69 43.22
N LEU A 49 -15.56 -2.51 44.23
CA LEU A 49 -14.24 -3.10 44.42
C LEU A 49 -14.35 -4.61 44.17
N CYS A 50 -13.30 -5.15 43.56
CA CYS A 50 -12.92 -6.56 43.43
C CYS A 50 -13.71 -7.45 42.46
N ASN A 51 -13.08 -7.78 41.33
CA ASN A 51 -12.46 -9.10 41.18
C ASN A 51 -11.49 -9.10 39.98
N ILE A 52 -10.18 -8.96 40.20
CA ILE A 52 -9.17 -9.33 39.20
C ILE A 52 -8.22 -10.30 39.88
N HIS A 53 -8.45 -11.59 39.59
CA HIS A 53 -7.48 -12.64 39.82
C HIS A 53 -6.23 -12.33 39.01
N ALA A 54 -5.15 -12.00 39.71
CA ALA A 54 -3.81 -11.96 39.14
C ALA A 54 -3.32 -13.40 38.93
N HIS A 55 -3.73 -14.02 37.82
CA HIS A 55 -2.95 -15.10 37.22
C HIS A 55 -1.84 -14.44 36.39
N GLY A 56 -0.60 -14.84 36.67
CA GLY A 56 0.57 -14.32 36.00
C GLY A 56 0.55 -14.63 34.51
N ASP A 57 0.25 -13.63 33.70
CA ASP A 57 0.58 -13.62 32.28
C ASP A 57 2.00 -13.07 32.14
N PHE A 58 2.94 -13.99 31.91
CA PHE A 58 4.15 -13.68 31.16
C PHE A 58 3.70 -13.00 29.85
N HIS A 59 3.79 -11.67 29.81
CA HIS A 59 3.46 -10.86 28.65
C HIS A 59 4.37 -11.28 27.50
N SER A 60 3.87 -12.19 26.67
CA SER A 60 4.32 -12.31 25.29
C SER A 60 4.21 -10.92 24.69
N ILE A 61 5.30 -10.41 24.12
CA ILE A 61 5.31 -9.19 23.31
C ILE A 61 4.53 -9.51 22.02
N MET A 62 3.23 -9.74 22.13
CA MET A 62 2.34 -9.71 20.99
C MET A 62 2.00 -8.25 20.76
N ALA A 63 2.40 -7.72 19.60
CA ALA A 63 1.95 -6.42 19.15
C ALA A 63 0.42 -6.40 19.16
N SER A 64 -0.19 -5.45 19.90
CA SER A 64 -1.64 -5.32 19.91
C SER A 64 -2.14 -4.82 18.55
N SER A 65 -3.33 -5.28 18.15
CA SER A 65 -4.00 -4.85 16.93
C SER A 65 -4.07 -3.31 16.85
N ASP A 66 -4.39 -2.66 17.98
CA ASP A 66 -4.47 -1.21 18.08
C ASP A 66 -3.13 -0.50 17.84
N GLN A 67 -2.02 -1.08 18.31
CA GLN A 67 -0.69 -0.52 18.10
C GLN A 67 -0.31 -0.54 16.61
N ILE A 68 -0.65 -1.61 15.91
CA ILE A 68 -0.42 -1.73 14.46
C ILE A 68 -1.32 -0.75 13.69
N ALA A 69 -2.60 -0.68 14.04
CA ALA A 69 -3.55 0.25 13.42
C ALA A 69 -3.11 1.71 13.59
N ALA A 70 -2.69 2.11 14.79
CA ALA A 70 -2.19 3.45 15.07
C ALA A 70 -0.93 3.80 14.26
N GLN A 71 -0.01 2.84 14.11
CA GLN A 71 1.19 3.04 13.29
C GLN A 71 0.84 3.23 11.80
N ILE A 72 -0.08 2.44 11.25
CA ILE A 72 -0.52 2.58 9.86
C ILE A 72 -1.22 3.93 9.64
N LEU A 73 -2.07 4.35 10.59
CA LEU A 73 -2.74 5.65 10.54
C LEU A 73 -1.73 6.80 10.57
N SER A 74 -0.71 6.74 11.44
CA SER A 74 0.29 7.79 11.56
C SER A 74 1.17 7.94 10.31
N THR A 75 1.46 6.83 9.62
CA THR A 75 2.41 6.81 8.49
C THR A 75 1.75 7.03 7.13
N LYS A 76 0.53 6.51 6.93
CA LYS A 76 -0.16 6.50 5.64
C LYS A 76 -1.53 7.17 5.67
N SER A 77 -2.00 7.60 6.85
CA SER A 77 -3.34 8.16 7.04
C SER A 77 -4.46 7.21 6.58
N LEU A 78 -4.24 5.90 6.74
CA LEU A 78 -5.21 4.86 6.42
C LEU A 78 -5.85 4.31 7.69
N SER A 79 -7.18 4.32 7.75
CA SER A 79 -7.94 3.72 8.84
C SER A 79 -8.28 2.27 8.51
N VAL A 80 -7.54 1.34 9.10
CA VAL A 80 -7.66 -0.10 8.84
C VAL A 80 -8.89 -0.68 9.56
N SER A 81 -9.58 -1.62 8.91
CA SER A 81 -10.69 -2.34 9.54
C SER A 81 -10.19 -3.28 10.65
N PRO A 82 -10.79 -3.28 11.85
CA PRO A 82 -10.43 -4.22 12.92
C PRO A 82 -10.62 -5.68 12.51
N THR A 83 -11.64 -5.99 11.71
CA THR A 83 -11.92 -7.35 11.25
C THR A 83 -10.82 -7.86 10.32
N TRP A 84 -10.37 -7.02 9.39
CA TRP A 84 -9.28 -7.33 8.49
C TRP A 84 -7.95 -7.50 9.25
N LEU A 85 -7.68 -6.62 10.20
CA LEU A 85 -6.44 -6.66 10.98
C LEU A 85 -6.37 -7.90 11.87
N ASN A 86 -7.47 -8.28 12.50
CA ASN A 86 -7.56 -9.52 13.27
C ASN A 86 -7.37 -10.74 12.37
N ALA A 87 -8.00 -10.77 11.18
CA ALA A 87 -7.78 -11.84 10.22
C ALA A 87 -6.31 -11.93 9.76
N PHE A 88 -5.64 -10.79 9.54
CA PHE A 88 -4.22 -10.73 9.20
C PHE A 88 -3.33 -11.33 10.30
N LEU A 89 -3.60 -10.98 11.56
CA LEU A 89 -2.87 -11.51 12.72
C LEU A 89 -3.15 -13.01 12.93
N SER A 90 -4.39 -13.45 12.72
CA SER A 90 -4.79 -14.86 12.85
C SER A 90 -4.31 -15.76 11.70
N SER A 91 -4.07 -15.21 10.51
CA SER A 91 -3.66 -15.95 9.31
C SER A 91 -2.25 -16.57 9.42
N GLY A 92 -1.58 -16.54 10.58
CA GLY A 92 -0.28 -17.16 10.80
C GLY A 92 0.89 -16.47 10.07
N THR A 93 0.63 -15.30 9.49
CA THR A 93 1.63 -14.54 8.72
C THR A 93 2.47 -13.59 9.57
N ALA A 94 2.14 -13.50 10.85
CA ALA A 94 2.96 -12.93 11.90
C ALA A 94 3.77 -14.06 12.57
N PRO A 95 5.09 -14.18 12.32
CA PRO A 95 5.93 -15.04 13.14
C PRO A 95 5.86 -14.57 14.60
N ARG A 96 5.84 -15.50 15.55
CA ARG A 96 5.57 -15.24 16.99
C ARG A 96 6.59 -14.35 17.72
N ASN A 97 7.47 -13.65 17.02
CA ASN A 97 8.52 -12.83 17.63
C ASN A 97 8.96 -11.65 16.72
N VAL A 98 8.03 -11.09 15.95
CA VAL A 98 8.31 -9.94 15.07
C VAL A 98 7.91 -8.64 15.75
N PRO A 99 8.76 -7.59 15.76
CA PRO A 99 8.40 -6.31 16.34
C PRO A 99 7.19 -5.68 15.64
N ALA A 100 6.37 -4.94 16.39
CA ALA A 100 5.14 -4.31 15.91
C ALA A 100 5.34 -3.47 14.63
N SER A 101 6.48 -2.79 14.51
CA SER A 101 6.83 -1.96 13.35
C SER A 101 7.05 -2.77 12.08
N ALA A 102 7.62 -3.96 12.17
CA ALA A 102 7.79 -4.85 11.02
C ALA A 102 6.44 -5.48 10.63
N LEU A 103 5.61 -5.85 11.60
CA LEU A 103 4.24 -6.28 11.33
C LEU A 103 3.41 -5.19 10.67
N ALA A 104 3.53 -3.93 11.12
CA ALA A 104 2.84 -2.80 10.51
C ALA A 104 3.27 -2.55 9.06
N LYS A 105 4.55 -2.74 8.73
CA LYS A 105 5.03 -2.68 7.34
C LYS A 105 4.45 -3.79 6.48
N THR A 106 4.46 -5.03 6.97
CA THR A 106 3.87 -6.18 6.25
C THR A 106 2.35 -6.02 6.08
N ALA A 107 1.66 -5.56 7.13
CA ALA A 107 0.24 -5.24 7.08
C ALA A 107 -0.03 -4.13 6.06
N THR A 108 0.76 -3.06 6.04
CA THR A 108 0.63 -1.98 5.04
C THR A 108 0.80 -2.52 3.62
N PHE A 109 1.81 -3.37 3.38
CA PHE A 109 2.02 -3.96 2.06
C PHE A 109 0.81 -4.78 1.60
N ARG A 110 0.26 -5.62 2.48
CA ARG A 110 -0.93 -6.42 2.16
C ARG A 110 -2.19 -5.57 1.99
N LEU A 111 -2.34 -4.53 2.80
CA LEU A 111 -3.43 -3.57 2.72
C LEU A 111 -3.45 -2.87 1.36
N LEU A 112 -2.28 -2.46 0.86
CA LEU A 112 -2.14 -1.83 -0.46
C LEU A 112 -2.46 -2.81 -1.61
N ALA A 113 -2.25 -4.11 -1.40
CA ALA A 113 -2.53 -5.17 -2.37
C ALA A 113 -3.96 -5.76 -2.28
N SER A 114 -4.73 -5.43 -1.24
CA SER A 114 -6.12 -5.88 -1.07
C SER A 114 -7.13 -4.83 -1.55
N ASP A 115 -8.40 -5.23 -1.68
CA ASP A 115 -9.50 -4.30 -1.94
C ASP A 115 -9.75 -3.39 -0.71
N ILE A 116 -9.88 -2.07 -0.93
CA ILE A 116 -10.17 -1.12 0.15
C ILE A 116 -11.50 -1.35 0.86
N ARG A 117 -12.49 -1.95 0.19
CA ARG A 117 -13.84 -2.13 0.72
C ARG A 117 -13.90 -3.13 1.87
N GLU A 118 -12.96 -4.06 1.88
CA GLU A 118 -12.82 -5.11 2.89
C GLU A 118 -11.78 -4.73 3.96
N SER A 119 -10.77 -3.96 3.55
CA SER A 119 -9.57 -3.73 4.36
C SER A 119 -9.57 -2.42 5.14
N LEU A 120 -10.32 -1.41 4.72
CA LEU A 120 -10.44 -0.12 5.41
C LEU A 120 -11.77 0.01 6.18
N SER A 121 -11.75 0.83 7.22
CA SER A 121 -12.96 1.18 7.97
C SER A 121 -13.78 2.25 7.24
N LYS A 122 -15.11 2.14 7.34
CA LYS A 122 -16.08 2.94 6.57
C LYS A 122 -16.53 4.20 7.31
N HIS A 123 -15.61 4.88 7.99
CA HIS A 123 -15.94 6.11 8.72
C HIS A 123 -16.30 7.24 7.74
N ARG A 124 -17.26 8.10 8.10
CA ARG A 124 -17.72 9.21 7.27
C ARG A 124 -16.62 10.19 6.85
N SER A 125 -15.55 10.28 7.64
CA SER A 125 -14.38 11.12 7.35
C SER A 125 -13.42 10.52 6.31
N CYS A 126 -13.58 9.23 5.98
CA CYS A 126 -12.69 8.46 5.11
C CYS A 126 -13.41 7.94 3.85
N VAL A 127 -14.64 8.39 3.59
CA VAL A 127 -15.47 7.96 2.46
C VAL A 127 -15.97 9.18 1.70
N LEU A 128 -16.26 8.99 0.41
CA LEU A 128 -16.83 10.02 -0.43
C LEU A 128 -18.29 10.24 -0.05
N PRO A 129 -18.77 11.49 -0.07
CA PRO A 129 -20.19 11.76 0.18
C PRO A 129 -21.02 11.29 -1.03
N THR A 130 -22.26 10.91 -0.78
CA THR A 130 -23.15 10.34 -1.81
C THR A 130 -23.49 11.30 -2.95
N ASN A 131 -23.32 12.61 -2.74
CA ASN A 131 -23.54 13.65 -3.74
C ASN A 131 -22.30 13.94 -4.60
N VAL A 132 -21.19 13.21 -4.44
CA VAL A 132 -19.93 13.44 -5.18
C VAL A 132 -20.10 13.35 -6.70
N THR A 133 -21.06 12.55 -7.17
CA THR A 133 -21.33 12.34 -8.61
C THR A 133 -22.42 13.26 -9.15
N ASN A 134 -23.01 14.14 -8.34
CA ASN A 134 -24.11 14.99 -8.76
C ASN A 134 -23.61 16.11 -9.70
N PRO A 135 -24.03 16.14 -10.98
CA PRO A 135 -23.55 17.14 -11.94
C PRO A 135 -24.14 18.53 -11.68
N ASN A 136 -25.25 18.63 -10.94
CA ASN A 136 -25.90 19.90 -10.62
C ASN A 136 -25.14 20.71 -9.56
N VAL A 137 -24.23 20.07 -8.83
CA VAL A 137 -23.40 20.75 -7.84
C VAL A 137 -22.22 21.39 -8.55
N GLN A 138 -22.17 22.73 -8.53
CA GLN A 138 -21.12 23.49 -9.20
C GLN A 138 -19.74 23.19 -8.60
N GLU A 139 -19.64 23.27 -7.27
CA GLU A 139 -18.42 23.00 -6.53
C GLU A 139 -18.77 22.40 -5.16
N LEU A 140 -18.06 21.34 -4.78
CA LEU A 140 -18.12 20.70 -3.48
C LEU A 140 -16.69 20.46 -2.99
N ARG A 141 -16.33 21.06 -1.86
CA ARG A 141 -15.04 20.81 -1.22
C ARG A 141 -15.16 19.64 -0.27
N LEU A 142 -14.39 18.60 -0.52
CA LEU A 142 -14.28 17.49 0.41
C LEU A 142 -13.27 17.84 1.49
N HIS A 143 -13.45 17.29 2.68
CA HIS A 143 -12.57 17.53 3.82
C HIS A 143 -11.94 16.24 4.30
N GLY A 144 -10.67 16.32 4.69
CA GLY A 144 -9.94 15.23 5.31
C GLY A 144 -9.23 14.29 4.33
N PRO A 145 -8.49 13.31 4.88
CA PRO A 145 -7.81 12.27 4.12
C PRO A 145 -8.82 11.19 3.70
N ILE A 146 -9.14 11.13 2.41
CA ILE A 146 -10.07 10.12 1.86
C ILE A 146 -9.24 9.13 1.04
N PRO A 147 -9.02 7.90 1.55
CA PRO A 147 -8.38 6.86 0.77
C PRO A 147 -9.30 6.33 -0.32
N VAL A 148 -8.79 6.26 -1.54
CA VAL A 148 -9.50 5.75 -2.71
C VAL A 148 -8.64 4.74 -3.47
N GLN A 149 -9.30 3.87 -4.21
CA GLN A 149 -8.70 2.84 -5.05
C GLN A 149 -8.97 3.17 -6.52
N VAL A 150 -7.96 3.03 -7.35
CA VAL A 150 -8.08 3.20 -8.80
C VAL A 150 -8.68 1.94 -9.41
N LEU A 151 -9.83 2.08 -10.06
CA LEU A 151 -10.49 1.04 -10.83
C LEU A 151 -10.12 1.11 -12.32
N ASP A 152 -9.96 2.32 -12.85
CA ASP A 152 -9.64 2.55 -14.26
C ASP A 152 -8.82 3.82 -14.42
N ILE A 153 -8.00 3.88 -15.48
CA ILE A 153 -7.22 5.04 -15.90
C ILE A 153 -7.30 5.16 -17.43
N GLU A 154 -7.59 6.36 -17.90
CA GLU A 154 -7.67 6.67 -19.32
C GLU A 154 -6.84 7.93 -19.59
N ASP A 155 -6.06 7.92 -20.66
CA ASP A 155 -5.43 9.14 -21.17
C ASP A 155 -6.40 9.84 -22.11
N ILE A 156 -6.81 11.05 -21.72
CA ILE A 156 -7.70 11.91 -22.50
C ILE A 156 -6.93 12.98 -23.29
N GLY A 157 -5.61 13.07 -23.11
CA GLY A 157 -4.73 13.99 -23.82
C GLY A 157 -4.22 13.46 -25.17
N THR A 158 -4.24 12.14 -25.37
CA THR A 158 -3.79 11.51 -26.62
C THR A 158 -4.95 10.88 -27.38
N SER A 159 -4.92 10.96 -28.72
CA SER A 159 -5.94 10.34 -29.55
C SER A 159 -5.99 8.83 -29.36
N LEU A 160 -7.18 8.23 -29.41
CA LEU A 160 -7.38 6.78 -29.31
C LEU A 160 -6.52 6.00 -30.31
N TRP A 161 -6.45 6.46 -31.56
CA TRP A 161 -5.62 5.85 -32.61
C TRP A 161 -4.13 5.83 -32.25
N SER A 162 -3.58 6.95 -31.77
CA SER A 162 -2.18 6.99 -31.30
C SER A 162 -1.93 6.04 -30.13
N GLN A 163 -2.90 5.83 -29.25
CA GLN A 163 -2.78 4.88 -28.14
C GLN A 163 -2.80 3.43 -28.64
N ILE A 164 -3.69 3.09 -29.57
CA ILE A 164 -3.75 1.76 -30.21
C ILE A 164 -2.43 1.46 -30.93
N GLU A 165 -1.95 2.41 -31.73
CA GLU A 165 -0.71 2.25 -32.48
C GLU A 165 0.51 2.09 -31.56
N ALA A 166 0.52 2.77 -30.40
CA ALA A 166 1.55 2.57 -29.39
C ALA A 166 1.54 1.15 -28.80
N ILE A 167 0.36 0.57 -28.55
CA ILE A 167 0.23 -0.82 -28.09
C ILE A 167 0.73 -1.79 -29.15
N GLU A 168 0.32 -1.61 -30.41
CA GLU A 168 0.73 -2.49 -31.52
C GLU A 168 2.23 -2.45 -31.81
N ARG A 169 2.86 -1.28 -31.64
CA ARG A 169 4.32 -1.16 -31.76
C ARG A 169 5.06 -1.98 -30.71
N VAL A 170 4.58 -1.96 -29.46
CA VAL A 170 5.14 -2.78 -28.38
C VAL A 170 4.93 -4.26 -28.66
N GLU A 171 3.75 -4.67 -29.14
CA GLU A 171 3.47 -6.06 -29.55
C GLU A 171 4.38 -6.54 -30.70
N ARG A 172 4.75 -5.64 -31.62
CA ARG A 172 5.67 -5.93 -32.72
C ARG A 172 7.15 -5.92 -32.31
N GLY A 173 7.47 -5.52 -31.07
CA GLY A 173 8.85 -5.42 -30.58
C GLY A 173 9.63 -4.24 -31.17
N GLU A 174 8.95 -3.19 -31.63
CA GLU A 174 9.55 -1.99 -32.19
C GLU A 174 9.76 -0.95 -31.07
N ALA A 175 10.99 -0.79 -30.58
CA ALA A 175 11.33 0.27 -29.63
C ALA A 175 11.58 1.58 -30.38
N ILE A 176 10.83 2.62 -30.05
CA ILE A 176 11.03 3.96 -30.63
C ILE A 176 12.24 4.61 -29.95
N ARG A 177 13.31 4.88 -30.72
CA ARG A 177 14.43 5.71 -30.27
C ARG A 177 14.37 7.05 -31.00
N GLY A 178 13.62 8.01 -30.44
CA GLY A 178 13.43 9.34 -31.04
C GLY A 178 12.33 9.38 -32.10
N ARG A 179 12.63 9.88 -33.31
CA ARG A 179 11.68 9.88 -34.45
C ARG A 179 11.83 8.63 -35.34
N GLU A 180 12.66 7.68 -34.94
CA GLU A 180 13.00 6.50 -35.73
C GLU A 180 12.47 5.23 -35.07
N ILE A 181 11.82 4.39 -35.87
CA ILE A 181 11.33 3.07 -35.47
C ILE A 181 12.47 2.08 -35.73
N VAL A 182 13.09 1.59 -34.66
CA VAL A 182 14.13 0.55 -34.77
C VAL A 182 13.47 -0.81 -34.59
N ARG A 183 13.53 -1.66 -35.61
CA ARG A 183 13.13 -3.06 -35.52
C ARG A 183 14.22 -3.83 -34.79
N THR A 184 13.91 -4.34 -33.60
CA THR A 184 14.76 -5.30 -32.91
C THR A 184 14.58 -6.66 -33.58
N ILE A 185 15.34 -6.90 -34.66
CA ILE A 185 15.43 -8.24 -35.25
C ILE A 185 16.28 -9.08 -34.27
N ALA A 186 15.66 -10.05 -33.60
CA ALA A 186 16.39 -11.11 -32.93
C ALA A 186 17.02 -12.01 -34.02
N VAL A 187 18.22 -11.66 -34.47
CA VAL A 187 19.08 -12.58 -35.21
C VAL A 187 19.83 -13.40 -34.16
N GLY A 188 19.76 -14.72 -34.31
CA GLY A 188 20.13 -15.71 -33.30
C GLY A 188 21.59 -15.73 -32.87
N GLU A 189 21.78 -16.43 -31.74
CA GLU A 189 22.95 -17.19 -31.29
C GLU A 189 24.35 -16.62 -31.58
N ASP A 190 24.99 -16.15 -30.49
CA ASP A 190 26.42 -16.04 -30.14
C ASP A 190 27.50 -15.98 -31.25
N PRO A 191 28.48 -15.05 -31.14
CA PRO A 191 29.64 -15.39 -30.32
C PRO A 191 30.21 -14.23 -29.48
N GLU A 192 31.03 -14.62 -28.51
CA GLU A 192 31.84 -13.82 -27.58
C GLU A 192 32.65 -12.65 -28.20
N VAL A 193 33.10 -11.78 -27.28
CA VAL A 193 34.15 -10.75 -27.33
C VAL A 193 33.88 -9.39 -28.00
N SER A 194 33.58 -8.38 -27.15
CA SER A 194 34.43 -7.17 -27.03
C SER A 194 33.99 -6.26 -25.87
N GLU A 195 34.77 -6.30 -24.79
CA GLU A 195 34.89 -5.18 -23.85
C GLU A 195 35.57 -4.00 -24.55
N ASN A 196 34.94 -2.82 -24.49
CA ASN A 196 35.52 -1.47 -24.38
C ASN A 196 34.70 -0.43 -25.17
N ASN A 197 33.77 0.24 -24.49
CA ASN A 197 33.67 1.70 -24.65
C ASN A 197 33.04 2.38 -23.43
N ARG A 198 33.90 2.73 -22.46
CA ARG A 198 33.61 3.81 -21.52
C ARG A 198 33.69 5.13 -22.28
N SER A 199 32.55 5.76 -22.53
CA SER A 199 32.48 7.20 -22.75
C SER A 199 31.17 7.76 -22.20
N ASN A 200 31.36 8.55 -21.14
CA ASN A 200 30.49 9.59 -20.63
C ASN A 200 29.50 10.14 -21.67
N ASN A 201 28.21 10.02 -21.39
CA ASN A 201 27.23 11.00 -21.86
C ASN A 201 26.15 11.19 -20.80
N ASN A 202 26.35 12.25 -20.02
CA ASN A 202 25.34 12.88 -19.20
C ASN A 202 24.17 13.35 -20.07
N ASN A 203 22.96 13.22 -19.52
CA ASN A 203 21.79 14.04 -19.83
C ASN A 203 21.39 14.19 -21.30
N ALA A 204 20.69 13.17 -21.79
CA ALA A 204 19.36 13.37 -22.35
C ALA A 204 18.65 12.02 -22.30
N VAL A 205 18.11 11.67 -21.13
CA VAL A 205 17.05 10.66 -21.09
C VAL A 205 15.93 11.25 -21.93
N ALA A 206 15.85 10.82 -23.19
CA ALA A 206 14.66 10.93 -23.98
C ALA A 206 13.56 10.26 -23.16
N SER A 207 12.86 11.07 -22.38
CA SER A 207 11.59 10.73 -21.77
C SER A 207 10.64 10.57 -22.96
N GLY A 208 10.75 9.44 -23.65
CA GLY A 208 9.84 9.06 -24.72
C GLY A 208 8.45 9.21 -24.15
N ASN A 209 7.63 10.03 -24.82
CA ASN A 209 6.25 10.41 -24.49
C ASN A 209 5.57 9.40 -23.56
N SER A 210 5.84 9.51 -22.27
CA SER A 210 5.26 8.61 -21.27
C SER A 210 3.91 9.18 -20.93
N GLY A 211 2.96 9.07 -21.89
CA GLY A 211 1.54 9.41 -21.75
C GLY A 211 1.28 10.58 -20.81
N SER A 212 1.98 11.71 -20.98
CA SER A 212 1.88 12.85 -20.07
C SER A 212 0.67 13.72 -20.43
N GLY A 213 -0.43 13.07 -20.81
CA GLY A 213 -1.72 13.72 -21.00
C GLY A 213 -2.42 13.87 -19.65
N PRO A 214 -3.41 14.76 -19.53
CA PRO A 214 -4.34 14.67 -18.42
C PRO A 214 -4.98 13.28 -18.41
N HIS A 215 -4.99 12.64 -17.25
CA HIS A 215 -5.64 11.35 -17.07
C HIS A 215 -7.04 11.51 -16.46
N ARG A 216 -7.96 10.69 -16.95
CA ARG A 216 -9.26 10.45 -16.33
C ARG A 216 -9.17 9.15 -15.52
N LEU A 217 -9.47 9.22 -14.24
CA LEU A 217 -9.43 8.09 -13.33
C LEU A 217 -10.85 7.71 -12.90
N MET A 218 -11.14 6.41 -12.84
CA MET A 218 -12.27 5.90 -12.09
C MET A 218 -11.77 5.48 -10.72
N ILE A 219 -12.24 6.14 -9.67
CA ILE A 219 -11.80 5.90 -8.30
C ILE A 219 -12.96 5.43 -7.43
N GLN A 220 -12.67 4.56 -6.48
CA GLN A 220 -13.64 4.01 -5.54
C GLN A 220 -13.19 4.26 -4.10
N ASP A 221 -14.13 4.48 -3.17
CA ASP A 221 -13.86 4.58 -1.73
C ASP A 221 -14.12 3.26 -0.97
N ALA A 222 -13.86 3.25 0.34
CA ALA A 222 -14.11 2.08 1.18
C ALA A 222 -15.60 1.72 1.33
N ALA A 223 -16.51 2.66 1.08
CA ALA A 223 -17.95 2.40 1.06
C ALA A 223 -18.41 1.76 -0.28
N GLY A 224 -17.57 1.78 -1.31
CA GLY A 224 -17.89 1.33 -2.66
C GLY A 224 -18.42 2.44 -3.58
N THR A 225 -18.47 3.68 -3.12
CA THR A 225 -18.83 4.86 -3.91
C THR A 225 -17.79 5.05 -5.00
N VAL A 226 -18.24 5.09 -6.26
CA VAL A 226 -17.38 5.32 -7.42
C VAL A 226 -17.51 6.78 -7.87
N ALA A 227 -16.39 7.43 -8.12
CA ALA A 227 -16.32 8.78 -8.65
C ALA A 227 -15.33 8.86 -9.81
N ILE A 228 -15.51 9.85 -10.68
CA ILE A 228 -14.59 10.15 -11.77
C ILE A 228 -13.64 11.24 -11.28
N GLY A 229 -12.35 10.99 -11.32
CA GLY A 229 -11.30 11.97 -11.11
C GLY A 229 -10.72 12.46 -12.43
N VAL A 230 -10.43 13.75 -12.53
CA VAL A 230 -9.75 14.34 -13.69
C VAL A 230 -8.49 15.04 -13.20
N GLU A 231 -7.37 14.71 -13.83
CA GLU A 231 -6.08 15.35 -13.59
C GLU A 231 -6.07 16.78 -14.15
N MET A 232 -6.13 17.77 -13.25
CA MET A 232 -6.11 19.19 -13.62
C MET A 232 -4.69 19.73 -13.80
N GLN A 233 -3.74 19.14 -13.07
CA GLN A 233 -2.32 19.43 -13.13
C GLN A 233 -1.57 18.13 -13.05
N ARG A 234 -0.41 18.04 -13.70
CA ARG A 234 0.38 16.82 -13.73
C ARG A 234 0.73 16.33 -12.32
N ILE A 235 0.39 15.08 -12.02
CA ILE A 235 0.69 14.40 -10.75
C ILE A 235 1.73 13.31 -11.01
N GLU A 236 2.84 13.38 -10.27
CA GLU A 236 3.85 12.34 -10.36
C GLU A 236 3.30 10.99 -9.85
N GLY A 237 3.50 9.94 -10.64
CA GLY A 237 3.01 8.60 -10.35
C GLY A 237 1.66 8.26 -10.98
N ILE A 238 0.94 9.25 -11.54
CA ILE A 238 -0.25 9.02 -12.35
C ILE A 238 0.16 9.02 -13.82
N ALA A 239 0.32 7.83 -14.37
CA ALA A 239 0.54 7.60 -15.80
C ALA A 239 0.11 6.17 -16.15
N LEU A 240 -0.35 5.94 -17.37
CA LEU A 240 -0.80 4.61 -17.84
C LEU A 240 0.23 3.49 -17.60
N GLU A 241 1.52 3.80 -17.75
CA GLU A 241 2.60 2.82 -17.59
C GLU A 241 3.11 2.70 -16.14
N LYS A 242 2.81 3.69 -15.29
CA LYS A 242 3.32 3.74 -13.91
C LYS A 242 2.27 3.35 -12.86
N LEU A 243 1.01 3.70 -13.10
CA LEU A 243 -0.08 3.47 -12.17
C LEU A 243 -0.69 2.10 -12.43
N ALA A 244 -0.56 1.20 -11.45
CA ALA A 244 -1.20 -0.10 -11.51
C ALA A 244 -2.69 -0.01 -11.14
N ILE A 245 -3.52 -0.89 -11.70
CA ILE A 245 -4.93 -0.97 -11.31
C ILE A 245 -5.04 -1.58 -9.91
N GLY A 246 -5.96 -1.03 -9.12
CA GLY A 246 -6.07 -1.31 -7.69
C GLY A 246 -5.08 -0.53 -6.83
N ALA A 247 -4.25 0.36 -7.42
CA ALA A 247 -3.42 1.28 -6.65
C ALA A 247 -4.27 2.18 -5.75
N LYS A 248 -3.71 2.54 -4.60
CA LYS A 248 -4.35 3.36 -3.58
C LYS A 248 -3.85 4.80 -3.69
N LEU A 249 -4.78 5.73 -3.64
CA LEU A 249 -4.54 7.16 -3.59
C LEU A 249 -5.13 7.72 -2.31
N LEU A 250 -4.51 8.77 -1.78
CA LEU A 250 -5.01 9.52 -0.64
C LEU A 250 -5.41 10.91 -1.11
N LEU A 251 -6.70 11.23 -1.03
CA LEU A 251 -7.20 12.56 -1.36
C LEU A 251 -7.15 13.43 -0.12
N ARG A 252 -6.55 14.63 -0.22
CA ARG A 252 -6.45 15.62 0.85
C ARG A 252 -7.16 16.88 0.41
N ASN A 253 -8.35 17.10 0.96
CA ASN A 253 -9.18 18.25 0.64
C ASN A 253 -9.39 18.52 -0.87
N PRO A 254 -9.77 17.49 -1.67
CA PRO A 254 -9.99 17.70 -3.10
C PRO A 254 -11.24 18.54 -3.34
N THR A 255 -11.26 19.23 -4.48
CA THR A 255 -12.44 19.95 -4.97
C THR A 255 -13.17 19.07 -5.96
N VAL A 256 -14.49 19.02 -5.87
CA VAL A 256 -15.36 18.30 -6.79
C VAL A 256 -16.17 19.31 -7.56
N ALA A 257 -16.15 19.27 -8.88
CA ALA A 257 -16.91 20.19 -9.71
C ALA A 257 -17.71 19.40 -10.75
N ARG A 258 -19.01 19.68 -10.86
CA ARG A 258 -19.93 19.02 -11.81
C ARG A 258 -19.84 17.49 -11.77
N GLY A 259 -19.75 16.92 -10.57
CA GLY A 259 -19.67 15.48 -10.37
C GLY A 259 -18.29 14.83 -10.62
N MET A 260 -17.24 15.64 -10.86
CA MET A 260 -15.87 15.16 -11.09
C MET A 260 -14.92 15.64 -10.00
N VAL A 261 -14.08 14.75 -9.49
CA VAL A 261 -13.03 15.08 -8.52
C VAL A 261 -11.85 15.72 -9.27
N LEU A 262 -11.55 16.97 -8.95
CA LEU A 262 -10.44 17.71 -9.53
C LEU A 262 -9.14 17.31 -8.83
N LEU A 263 -8.31 16.54 -9.52
CA LEU A 263 -7.06 16.02 -8.99
C LEU A 263 -5.94 17.03 -9.25
N THR A 264 -5.28 17.45 -8.18
CA THR A 264 -4.11 18.32 -8.21
C THR A 264 -2.98 17.67 -7.40
N PRO A 265 -1.71 17.99 -7.66
CA PRO A 265 -0.58 17.42 -6.90
C PRO A 265 -0.63 17.79 -5.40
N GLY A 266 -1.28 18.90 -5.03
CA GLY A 266 -1.49 19.26 -3.62
C GLY A 266 -2.62 18.48 -2.93
N SER A 267 -3.59 17.97 -3.69
CA SER A 267 -4.77 17.28 -3.16
C SER A 267 -4.69 15.75 -3.25
N VAL A 268 -3.65 15.19 -3.88
CA VAL A 268 -3.53 13.74 -4.10
C VAL A 268 -2.15 13.26 -3.69
N THR A 269 -2.10 12.19 -2.91
CA THR A 269 -0.86 11.46 -2.62
C THR A 269 -1.00 10.03 -3.12
N VAL A 270 -0.10 9.60 -4.02
CA VAL A 270 -0.07 8.23 -4.53
C VAL A 270 0.55 7.33 -3.45
N LEU A 271 -0.23 6.40 -2.90
CA LEU A 271 0.27 5.44 -1.91
C LEU A 271 0.84 4.18 -2.57
N GLY A 272 0.46 3.92 -3.82
CA GLY A 272 0.87 2.76 -4.61
C GLY A 272 0.01 1.52 -4.32
N GLY A 273 0.59 0.35 -4.49
CA GLY A 273 -0.15 -0.91 -4.43
C GLY A 273 -0.67 -1.36 -5.79
N LYS A 274 -1.10 -2.61 -5.85
CA LYS A 274 -1.57 -3.28 -7.07
C LYS A 274 -2.45 -4.45 -6.69
N ILE A 275 -3.56 -4.63 -7.39
CA ILE A 275 -4.37 -5.83 -7.31
C ILE A 275 -4.11 -6.63 -8.60
N GLU A 276 -3.30 -7.69 -8.50
CA GLU A 276 -2.78 -8.44 -9.65
C GLU A 276 -3.88 -8.89 -10.63
N ALA A 277 -5.00 -9.40 -10.12
CA ALA A 277 -6.12 -9.86 -10.95
C ALA A 277 -6.77 -8.72 -11.76
N LEU A 278 -6.91 -7.53 -11.16
CA LEU A 278 -7.50 -6.36 -11.82
C LEU A 278 -6.52 -5.71 -12.79
N ASP A 279 -5.24 -5.59 -12.43
CA ASP A 279 -4.22 -5.02 -13.32
C ASP A 279 -4.00 -5.87 -14.57
N LYS A 280 -3.91 -7.20 -14.41
CA LYS A 280 -3.75 -8.12 -15.53
C LYS A 280 -4.93 -8.03 -16.50
N SER A 281 -6.16 -8.19 -16.00
CA SER A 281 -7.37 -8.12 -16.83
C SER A 281 -7.54 -6.77 -17.52
N TRP A 282 -7.19 -5.68 -16.83
CA TRP A 282 -7.23 -4.35 -17.42
C TRP A 282 -6.22 -4.17 -18.56
N ARG A 283 -4.98 -4.65 -18.38
CA ARG A 283 -3.91 -4.55 -19.39
C ARG A 283 -4.25 -5.36 -20.64
N GLU A 284 -4.71 -6.60 -20.45
CA GLU A 284 -5.13 -7.48 -21.55
C GLU A 284 -6.34 -6.92 -22.29
N GLY A 285 -7.30 -6.34 -21.57
CA GLY A 285 -8.52 -5.75 -22.14
C GLY A 285 -8.35 -4.31 -22.68
N ARG A 286 -7.17 -3.69 -22.58
CA ARG A 286 -6.96 -2.28 -22.92
C ARG A 286 -7.13 -2.03 -24.42
N LYS A 287 -6.51 -2.86 -25.27
CA LYS A 287 -6.57 -2.72 -26.74
C LYS A 287 -8.00 -2.85 -27.26
N ALA A 288 -8.72 -3.86 -26.78
CA ALA A 288 -10.11 -4.11 -27.16
C ALA A 288 -11.03 -2.91 -26.82
N ARG A 289 -10.91 -2.35 -25.60
CA ARG A 289 -11.67 -1.17 -25.18
C ARG A 289 -11.38 0.07 -26.00
N LEU A 290 -10.13 0.26 -26.43
CA LEU A 290 -9.78 1.39 -27.32
C LEU A 290 -10.40 1.21 -28.71
N LEU A 291 -10.36 0.00 -29.26
CA LEU A 291 -10.97 -0.32 -30.56
C LEU A 291 -12.50 -0.14 -30.56
N GLU A 292 -13.16 -0.57 -29.49
CA GLU A 292 -14.60 -0.38 -29.31
C GLU A 292 -14.97 1.11 -29.19
N LYS A 293 -14.16 1.91 -28.49
CA LYS A 293 -14.36 3.36 -28.43
C LYS A 293 -14.19 4.03 -29.79
N THR A 294 -13.21 3.59 -30.59
CA THR A 294 -13.03 4.14 -31.94
C THR A 294 -14.21 3.79 -32.84
N SER A 295 -14.72 2.55 -32.80
CA SER A 295 -15.86 2.17 -33.63
C SER A 295 -17.16 2.87 -33.24
N CYS A 296 -17.36 3.15 -31.95
CA CYS A 296 -18.53 3.89 -31.48
C CYS A 296 -18.51 5.38 -31.87
N LEU A 297 -17.35 5.96 -32.17
CA LEU A 297 -17.22 7.37 -32.57
C LEU A 297 -17.42 7.60 -34.08
N GLU A 298 -17.36 6.54 -34.88
CA GLU A 298 -17.51 6.60 -36.35
C GLU A 298 -18.95 6.38 -36.84
N GLY A 299 -19.90 6.15 -35.93
CA GLY A 299 -21.34 5.99 -36.22
C GLY A 299 -22.17 7.17 -35.71
#